data_AF-A0A256GDS1-F1
#
_entry.id   AF-A0A256GDS1-F1
#
_cell.length_a   1.000
_cell.length_b   1.000
_cell.length_c   1.000
_cell.angle_alpha   90.00
_cell.angle_beta   90.00
_cell.angle_gamma   90.00
#
_symmetry.space_group_name_H-M   'P 1'
#
loop_
_entity.id
_entity.type
_entity.pdbx_description
1 polymer ?
#
loop_
_entity_poly.entity_id
_entity_poly.type
_entity_poly.pdbx_seq_one_letter_code
_entity_poly.pdbx_strand_id
1 'polypeptide(L)'
;MTTENIEHTGGFAALGVTGVLLKGVEAAGMTEPKPIQTQAIPHQLEGRDILGIAQTGSGKTAAFSLPILQKIIALGDKRKGKTARALILAPTRELAVQIEETIRTVAKQAHISTALVLGGVSRLSQIKRMQGGVDVLIATPGRLTDLVRENCVDLSETRWLVLDEADRMLDMGFINDVKRIAKGTHKNRQTALFSATMPKEIAALAQSLLRDPVRVEVAPQGTTAAEITQVVHPVPTKEKRRLLSGLLGDKGMKSVIVFTRTKHGADAVVRHLERDGFDVAAIHGNKSQNARQRALNGFRDGTLRILVATDIAARGIDVPGISHVVNYDLPDEPETYVHRIGRTGRNGASGASITLYDAATEDSKLRAVERVTRNKLTIKEAPVKLAPAPAPKFDDAEDRPRSDRKPGSHSVPQKHRRPANKMAKSGEHRSGQGSQGSKPAGAEGAAKPKRPFHRKRRPGGGGGGQRAA
;
A
#
# COMPACT_ATOMS: atom_id res chain seq x y z
N MET A 1 9.23 14.80 -47.07
CA MET A 1 8.26 14.04 -46.25
C MET A 1 8.78 12.62 -46.20
N THR A 2 9.15 12.12 -45.02
CA THR A 2 9.73 10.78 -44.84
C THR A 2 8.66 9.72 -44.61
N THR A 3 8.90 8.51 -45.11
CA THR A 3 7.98 7.37 -45.18
C THR A 3 7.90 6.59 -43.86
N GLU A 4 7.56 7.26 -42.75
CA GLU A 4 7.34 6.63 -41.42
C GLU A 4 5.87 6.64 -40.96
N ASN A 5 4.92 7.01 -41.83
CA ASN A 5 3.53 7.33 -41.45
C ASN A 5 2.47 6.28 -41.85
N ILE A 6 2.84 4.99 -41.99
CA ILE A 6 1.89 3.91 -42.30
C ILE A 6 2.11 2.73 -41.32
N GLU A 7 1.01 2.09 -40.92
CA GLU A 7 0.93 0.83 -40.13
C GLU A 7 1.01 0.90 -38.58
N HIS A 8 0.22 1.76 -37.95
CA HIS A 8 -0.31 1.49 -36.59
C HIS A 8 -1.82 1.75 -36.52
N THR A 9 -2.62 0.96 -37.25
CA THR A 9 -4.10 1.02 -37.27
C THR A 9 -4.77 0.04 -36.29
N GLY A 10 -3.99 -0.74 -35.54
CA GLY A 10 -4.47 -1.70 -34.53
C GLY A 10 -4.02 -1.38 -33.10
N GLY A 11 -4.47 -2.20 -32.15
CA GLY A 11 -4.01 -2.15 -30.76
C GLY A 11 -4.29 -0.82 -30.05
N PHE A 12 -3.35 -0.35 -29.25
CA PHE A 12 -3.49 0.91 -28.50
C PHE A 12 -3.49 2.17 -29.38
N ALA A 13 -2.91 2.12 -30.58
CA ALA A 13 -2.92 3.23 -31.52
C ALA A 13 -4.36 3.54 -32.01
N ALA A 14 -5.15 2.49 -32.25
CA ALA A 14 -6.57 2.62 -32.59
C ALA A 14 -7.43 3.25 -31.47
N LEU A 15 -6.94 3.24 -30.22
CA LEU A 15 -7.57 3.92 -29.08
C LEU A 15 -7.14 5.38 -28.93
N GLY A 16 -6.32 5.90 -29.85
CA GLY A 16 -5.78 7.25 -29.81
C GLY A 16 -4.55 7.43 -28.91
N VAL A 17 -3.87 6.34 -28.49
CA VAL A 17 -2.58 6.43 -27.78
C VAL A 17 -1.44 6.60 -28.79
N THR A 18 -0.58 7.59 -28.60
CA THR A 18 0.37 8.03 -29.63
C THR A 18 1.80 8.28 -29.10
N GLY A 19 2.73 8.42 -30.04
CA GLY A 19 4.09 8.91 -29.78
C GLY A 19 4.88 8.04 -28.79
N VAL A 20 5.56 8.71 -27.84
CA VAL A 20 6.41 8.04 -26.83
C VAL A 20 5.65 7.09 -25.90
N LEU A 21 4.34 7.26 -25.73
CA LEU A 21 3.52 6.36 -24.91
C LEU A 21 3.18 5.08 -25.66
N LEU A 22 2.87 5.15 -26.95
CA LEU A 22 2.64 3.95 -27.77
C LEU A 22 3.88 3.04 -27.76
N LYS A 23 5.07 3.62 -28.02
CA LYS A 23 6.35 2.92 -27.94
C LYS A 23 6.63 2.32 -26.55
N GLY A 24 6.23 3.03 -25.49
CA GLY A 24 6.39 2.55 -24.11
C GLY A 24 5.43 1.42 -23.72
N VAL A 25 4.23 1.40 -24.30
CA VAL A 25 3.22 0.34 -24.15
C VAL A 25 3.64 -0.93 -24.90
N GLU A 26 4.11 -0.78 -26.14
CA GLU A 26 4.69 -1.88 -26.95
C GLU A 26 5.92 -2.49 -26.26
N ALA A 27 6.86 -1.66 -25.80
CA ALA A 27 8.05 -2.11 -25.05
C ALA A 27 7.72 -2.75 -23.69
N ALA A 28 6.51 -2.52 -23.15
CA ALA A 28 6.00 -3.19 -21.96
C ALA A 28 5.30 -4.54 -22.26
N GLY A 29 5.27 -4.97 -23.53
CA GLY A 29 4.58 -6.19 -23.97
C GLY A 29 3.05 -6.06 -24.00
N MET A 30 2.50 -4.84 -23.99
CA MET A 30 1.06 -4.59 -24.03
C MET A 30 0.61 -4.41 -25.48
N THR A 31 0.51 -5.50 -26.24
CA THR A 31 0.13 -5.46 -27.67
C THR A 31 -1.37 -5.25 -27.89
N GLU A 32 -2.20 -6.05 -27.22
CA GLU A 32 -3.66 -6.00 -27.35
C GLU A 32 -4.33 -5.27 -26.16
N PRO A 33 -5.20 -4.28 -26.42
CA PRO A 33 -5.93 -3.61 -25.35
C PRO A 33 -7.04 -4.50 -24.79
N LYS A 34 -7.08 -4.61 -23.46
CA LYS A 34 -8.13 -5.32 -22.71
C LYS A 34 -9.47 -4.56 -22.80
N PRO A 35 -10.63 -5.23 -22.60
CA PRO A 35 -11.95 -4.59 -22.76
C PRO A 35 -12.14 -3.28 -21.98
N ILE A 36 -11.61 -3.17 -20.75
CA ILE A 36 -11.67 -1.95 -19.93
C ILE A 36 -10.85 -0.80 -20.52
N GLN A 37 -9.80 -1.10 -21.28
CA GLN A 37 -8.93 -0.13 -21.94
C GLN A 37 -9.62 0.37 -23.22
N THR A 38 -10.11 -0.55 -24.05
CA THR A 38 -10.87 -0.23 -25.28
C THR A 38 -12.08 0.66 -25.02
N GLN A 39 -12.82 0.40 -23.93
CA GLN A 39 -14.04 1.15 -23.60
C GLN A 39 -13.78 2.45 -22.82
N ALA A 40 -12.67 2.58 -22.08
CA ALA A 40 -12.41 3.77 -21.26
C ALA A 40 -11.45 4.80 -21.91
N ILE A 41 -10.42 4.34 -22.63
CA ILE A 41 -9.34 5.21 -23.14
C ILE A 41 -9.86 6.32 -24.08
N PRO A 42 -10.71 6.03 -25.09
CA PRO A 42 -11.18 7.07 -26.03
C PRO A 42 -11.97 8.17 -25.31
N HIS A 43 -12.95 7.81 -24.49
CA HIS A 43 -13.77 8.77 -23.74
C HIS A 43 -12.96 9.56 -22.70
N GLN A 44 -11.95 8.94 -22.10
CA GLN A 44 -11.06 9.67 -21.20
C GLN A 44 -10.13 10.63 -21.96
N LEU A 45 -9.73 10.33 -23.20
CA LEU A 45 -9.04 11.26 -24.08
C LEU A 45 -9.94 12.41 -24.56
N GLU A 46 -11.25 12.20 -24.69
CA GLU A 46 -12.26 13.25 -24.95
C GLU A 46 -12.47 14.19 -23.75
N GLY A 47 -11.99 13.81 -22.55
CA GLY A 47 -12.14 14.59 -21.33
C GLY A 47 -13.37 14.21 -20.48
N ARG A 48 -14.09 13.14 -20.82
CA ARG A 48 -15.23 12.63 -20.03
C ARG A 48 -14.76 12.04 -18.71
N ASP A 49 -15.58 12.17 -17.67
CA ASP A 49 -15.40 11.40 -16.44
C ASP A 49 -15.70 9.92 -16.70
N ILE A 50 -15.06 9.02 -15.95
CA ILE A 50 -15.18 7.56 -16.14
C ILE A 50 -15.66 6.89 -14.84
N LEU A 51 -16.64 6.00 -14.95
CA LEU A 51 -17.01 5.05 -13.90
C LEU A 51 -16.70 3.63 -14.39
N GLY A 52 -15.54 3.10 -14.02
CA GLY A 52 -15.05 1.78 -14.44
C GLY A 52 -15.33 0.69 -13.41
N ILE A 53 -16.12 -0.32 -13.78
CA ILE A 53 -16.39 -1.50 -12.96
C ILE A 53 -15.65 -2.68 -13.57
N ALA A 54 -14.55 -3.07 -12.92
CA ALA A 54 -13.69 -4.17 -13.36
C ALA A 54 -12.81 -4.67 -12.21
N GLN A 55 -12.49 -5.97 -12.24
CA GLN A 55 -11.69 -6.64 -11.23
C GLN A 55 -10.20 -6.27 -11.30
N THR A 56 -9.42 -6.67 -10.30
CA THR A 56 -7.95 -6.58 -10.34
C THR A 56 -7.41 -7.42 -11.51
N GLY A 57 -6.35 -6.97 -12.19
CA GLY A 57 -5.78 -7.67 -13.35
C GLY A 57 -6.44 -7.37 -14.70
N SER A 58 -7.64 -6.77 -14.72
CA SER A 58 -8.34 -6.39 -15.97
C SER A 58 -7.63 -5.29 -16.80
N GLY A 59 -6.56 -4.67 -16.30
CA GLY A 59 -5.78 -3.65 -17.02
C GLY A 59 -6.16 -2.20 -16.72
N LYS A 60 -6.93 -1.95 -15.67
CA LYS A 60 -7.39 -0.61 -15.21
C LYS A 60 -6.29 0.44 -15.14
N THR A 61 -5.11 0.08 -14.61
CA THR A 61 -3.98 1.01 -14.46
C THR A 61 -3.57 1.67 -15.77
N ALA A 62 -3.45 0.90 -16.85
CA ALA A 62 -3.15 1.46 -18.18
C ALA A 62 -4.35 2.21 -18.75
N ALA A 63 -5.58 1.73 -18.52
CA ALA A 63 -6.81 2.38 -18.98
C ALA A 63 -6.92 3.83 -18.48
N PHE A 64 -6.62 4.08 -17.20
CA PHE A 64 -6.67 5.45 -16.66
C PHE A 64 -5.39 6.26 -16.85
N SER A 65 -4.22 5.63 -16.87
CA SER A 65 -2.95 6.37 -16.90
C SER A 65 -2.57 6.85 -18.29
N LEU A 66 -2.77 6.05 -19.35
CA LEU A 66 -2.38 6.44 -20.71
C LEU A 66 -3.06 7.74 -21.19
N PRO A 67 -4.39 7.95 -21.01
CA PRO A 67 -5.03 9.21 -21.37
C PRO A 67 -4.47 10.41 -20.59
N ILE A 68 -4.28 10.25 -19.28
CA ILE A 68 -3.75 11.31 -18.40
C ILE A 68 -2.32 11.69 -18.80
N LEU A 69 -1.46 10.68 -19.02
CA LEU A 69 -0.08 10.89 -19.43
C LEU A 69 -0.01 11.60 -20.79
N GLN A 70 -0.84 11.20 -21.76
CA GLN A 70 -0.88 11.86 -23.08
C GLN A 70 -1.27 13.34 -22.97
N LYS A 71 -2.28 13.66 -22.15
CA LYS A 71 -2.67 15.06 -21.91
C LYS A 71 -1.60 15.85 -21.15
N ILE A 72 -0.89 15.24 -20.19
CA ILE A 72 0.21 15.90 -19.46
C ILE A 72 1.38 16.22 -20.40
N ILE A 73 1.79 15.29 -21.26
CA ILE A 73 2.87 15.50 -22.25
C ILE A 73 2.54 16.68 -23.16
N ALA A 74 1.28 16.78 -23.60
CA ALA A 74 0.79 17.84 -24.47
C ALA A 74 0.73 19.24 -23.82
N LEU A 75 0.86 19.38 -22.48
CA LEU A 75 0.82 20.69 -21.83
C LEU A 75 2.05 21.55 -22.10
N GLY A 76 3.24 20.94 -22.25
CA GLY A 76 4.52 21.62 -22.51
C GLY A 76 5.03 22.61 -21.44
N ASP A 77 4.23 22.94 -20.42
CA ASP A 77 4.56 23.96 -19.41
C ASP A 77 5.39 23.42 -18.23
N LYS A 78 5.88 24.32 -17.37
CA LYS A 78 6.64 23.95 -16.16
C LYS A 78 5.69 23.67 -14.99
N ARG A 79 6.00 22.62 -14.22
CA ARG A 79 5.30 22.28 -12.98
C ARG A 79 5.45 23.39 -11.93
N LYS A 80 4.38 23.69 -11.18
CA LYS A 80 4.43 24.59 -10.02
C LYS A 80 4.94 23.84 -8.79
N GLY A 81 5.73 24.51 -7.94
CA GLY A 81 6.26 23.90 -6.72
C GLY A 81 5.15 23.44 -5.77
N LYS A 82 5.35 22.31 -5.08
CA LYS A 82 4.37 21.61 -4.21
C LYS A 82 3.10 21.07 -4.89
N THR A 83 2.88 21.28 -6.18
CA THR A 83 1.64 20.85 -6.87
C THR A 83 1.76 19.49 -7.57
N ALA A 84 0.62 18.89 -7.91
CA ALA A 84 0.51 17.74 -8.81
C ALA A 84 -0.52 18.01 -9.93
N ARG A 85 -0.21 17.68 -11.19
CA ARG A 85 -1.15 17.82 -12.32
C ARG A 85 -2.22 16.72 -12.31
N ALA A 86 -1.82 15.49 -12.03
CA ALA A 86 -2.70 14.35 -11.80
C ALA A 86 -2.49 13.76 -10.41
N LEU A 87 -3.58 13.29 -9.81
CA LEU A 87 -3.60 12.58 -8.53
C LEU A 87 -4.28 11.22 -8.71
N ILE A 88 -3.60 10.15 -8.30
CA ILE A 88 -4.17 8.80 -8.24
C ILE A 88 -4.21 8.37 -6.77
N LEU A 89 -5.42 8.10 -6.28
CA LEU A 89 -5.67 7.57 -4.94
C LEU A 89 -5.80 6.05 -5.01
N ALA A 90 -5.05 5.37 -4.14
CA ALA A 90 -5.11 3.93 -3.97
C ALA A 90 -5.28 3.57 -2.47
N PRO A 91 -6.05 2.52 -2.12
CA PRO A 91 -6.28 2.08 -0.74
C PRO A 91 -5.01 1.62 -0.01
N THR A 92 -4.09 0.95 -0.72
CA THR A 92 -2.89 0.34 -0.13
C THR A 92 -1.62 0.94 -0.72
N ARG A 93 -0.53 0.85 0.05
CA ARG A 93 0.78 1.37 -0.35
C ARG A 93 1.38 0.54 -1.49
N GLU A 94 1.05 -0.74 -1.51
CA GLU A 94 1.51 -1.73 -2.46
C GLU A 94 0.91 -1.45 -3.83
N LEU A 95 -0.41 -1.24 -3.90
CA LEU A 95 -1.09 -0.83 -5.14
C LEU A 95 -0.57 0.52 -5.62
N ALA A 96 -0.34 1.49 -4.72
CA ALA A 96 0.25 2.78 -5.10
C ALA A 96 1.66 2.64 -5.73
N VAL A 97 2.51 1.76 -5.19
CA VAL A 97 3.82 1.43 -5.79
C VAL A 97 3.65 0.76 -7.15
N GLN A 98 2.75 -0.22 -7.29
CA GLN A 98 2.50 -0.91 -8.57
C GLN A 98 1.97 0.03 -9.65
N ILE A 99 1.15 1.02 -9.29
CA ILE A 99 0.68 2.07 -10.19
C ILE A 99 1.86 2.93 -10.64
N GLU A 100 2.77 3.33 -9.74
CA GLU A 100 3.98 4.08 -10.13
C GLU A 100 4.92 3.23 -11.02
N GLU A 101 5.14 1.94 -10.70
CA GLU A 101 5.92 0.99 -11.51
C GLU A 101 5.36 0.88 -12.93
N THR A 102 4.03 0.78 -13.07
CA THR A 102 3.34 0.72 -14.36
C THR A 102 3.53 2.02 -15.13
N ILE A 103 3.29 3.17 -14.50
CA ILE A 103 3.44 4.50 -15.11
C ILE A 103 4.89 4.74 -15.57
N ARG A 104 5.89 4.40 -14.73
CA ARG A 104 7.31 4.55 -15.09
C ARG A 104 7.71 3.66 -16.26
N THR A 105 7.12 2.47 -16.37
CA THR A 105 7.36 1.55 -17.49
C THR A 105 6.81 2.14 -18.79
N VAL A 106 5.52 2.50 -18.86
CA VAL A 106 4.90 3.01 -20.10
C VAL A 106 5.34 4.44 -20.46
N ALA A 107 5.75 5.26 -19.48
CA ALA A 107 6.20 6.63 -19.67
C ALA A 107 7.74 6.77 -19.68
N LYS A 108 8.49 5.68 -19.86
CA LYS A 108 9.97 5.64 -19.75
C LYS A 108 10.69 6.70 -20.60
N GLN A 109 10.16 7.02 -21.78
CA GLN A 109 10.70 8.01 -22.72
C GLN A 109 10.03 9.40 -22.62
N ALA A 110 9.04 9.59 -21.74
CA ALA A 110 8.21 10.80 -21.69
C ALA A 110 8.63 11.83 -20.63
N HIS A 111 9.75 11.61 -19.93
CA HIS A 111 10.29 12.48 -18.87
C HIS A 111 9.30 12.85 -17.73
N ILE A 112 8.26 12.04 -17.53
CA ILE A 112 7.20 12.25 -16.54
C ILE A 112 7.75 12.18 -15.10
N SER A 113 7.45 13.19 -14.30
CA SER A 113 7.85 13.24 -12.89
C SER A 113 6.75 12.69 -11.99
N THR A 114 7.03 11.58 -11.30
CA THR A 114 6.10 10.96 -10.34
C THR A 114 6.50 11.22 -8.88
N ALA A 115 5.54 11.10 -7.96
CA ALA A 115 5.81 10.95 -6.52
C ALA A 115 4.87 9.96 -5.85
N LEU A 116 5.38 9.27 -4.83
CA LEU A 116 4.62 8.44 -3.90
C LEU A 116 4.39 9.19 -2.58
N VAL A 117 3.13 9.34 -2.15
CA VAL A 117 2.77 9.89 -0.84
C VAL A 117 2.06 8.83 0.01
N LEU A 118 2.85 8.17 0.86
CA LEU A 118 2.50 6.93 1.54
C LEU A 118 2.77 6.99 3.05
N GLY A 119 1.89 6.38 3.84
CA GLY A 119 2.14 6.12 5.25
C GLY A 119 3.36 5.21 5.46
N GLY A 120 3.93 5.21 6.67
CA GLY A 120 5.02 4.28 7.05
C GLY A 120 6.37 4.47 6.35
N VAL A 121 6.51 5.45 5.44
CA VAL A 121 7.81 5.94 4.95
C VAL A 121 8.04 7.38 5.40
N SER A 122 9.31 7.82 5.33
CA SER A 122 9.73 9.14 5.81
C SER A 122 8.84 10.25 5.25
N ARG A 123 8.39 11.14 6.14
CA ARG A 123 7.54 12.27 5.77
C ARG A 123 8.36 13.36 5.08
N LEU A 124 9.58 13.61 5.56
CA LEU A 124 10.48 14.65 5.02
C LEU A 124 10.92 14.35 3.58
N SER A 125 11.14 13.09 3.21
CA SER A 125 11.48 12.73 1.83
C SER A 125 10.32 12.99 0.85
N GLN A 126 9.08 12.73 1.27
CA GLN A 126 7.87 13.04 0.49
C GLN A 126 7.72 14.55 0.29
N ILE A 127 7.87 15.34 1.35
CA ILE A 127 7.84 16.81 1.28
C ILE A 127 8.94 17.32 0.33
N LYS A 128 10.17 16.81 0.46
CA LYS A 128 11.30 17.18 -0.41
C LYS A 128 11.02 16.82 -1.88
N ARG A 129 10.48 15.63 -2.16
CA ARG A 129 10.11 15.20 -3.53
C ARG A 129 9.06 16.12 -4.16
N MET A 130 8.14 16.64 -3.37
CA MET A 130 7.08 17.55 -3.84
C MET A 130 7.55 19.00 -4.06
N GLN A 131 8.73 19.42 -3.57
CA GLN A 131 9.17 20.82 -3.62
C GLN A 131 9.11 21.44 -5.03
N GLY A 132 9.58 20.73 -6.06
CA GLY A 132 9.54 21.17 -7.46
C GLY A 132 8.23 20.87 -8.21
N GLY A 133 7.24 20.29 -7.53
CA GLY A 133 6.02 19.79 -8.15
C GLY A 133 6.22 18.51 -8.97
N VAL A 134 5.14 17.79 -9.22
CA VAL A 134 5.13 16.54 -10.00
C VAL A 134 4.02 16.54 -11.06
N ASP A 135 4.19 15.68 -12.05
CA ASP A 135 3.20 15.44 -13.09
C ASP A 135 2.12 14.52 -12.55
N VAL A 136 2.53 13.41 -11.93
CA VAL A 136 1.62 12.43 -11.34
C VAL A 136 1.98 12.17 -9.87
N LEU A 137 1.03 12.42 -8.99
CA LEU A 137 1.09 12.06 -7.58
C LEU A 137 0.26 10.80 -7.36
N ILE A 138 0.86 9.75 -6.80
CA ILE A 138 0.16 8.52 -6.40
C ILE A 138 0.21 8.43 -4.87
N ALA A 139 -0.94 8.26 -4.22
CA ALA A 139 -1.03 8.40 -2.78
C ALA A 139 -2.07 7.49 -2.09
N THR A 140 -1.78 7.15 -0.83
CA THR A 140 -2.79 6.62 0.10
C THR A 140 -3.53 7.79 0.79
N PRO A 141 -4.89 7.80 0.85
CA PRO A 141 -5.66 8.96 1.30
C PRO A 141 -5.17 9.62 2.61
N GLY A 142 -5.06 8.87 3.71
CA GLY A 142 -4.71 9.44 5.01
C GLY A 142 -3.41 10.26 5.03
N ARG A 143 -2.31 9.74 4.45
CA ARG A 143 -1.03 10.49 4.39
C ARG A 143 -1.14 11.71 3.47
N LEU A 144 -1.95 11.67 2.41
CA LEU A 144 -2.16 12.85 1.58
C LEU A 144 -2.98 13.92 2.31
N THR A 145 -4.04 13.53 3.03
CA THR A 145 -4.80 14.44 3.90
C THR A 145 -3.87 15.19 4.85
N ASP A 146 -2.93 14.49 5.52
CA ASP A 146 -1.95 15.11 6.42
C ASP A 146 -1.11 16.18 5.70
N LEU A 147 -0.52 15.84 4.54
CA LEU A 147 0.38 16.74 3.80
C LEU A 147 -0.35 17.94 3.19
N VAL A 148 -1.60 17.78 2.77
CA VAL A 148 -2.44 18.88 2.30
C VAL A 148 -2.84 19.79 3.47
N ARG A 149 -3.26 19.22 4.61
CA ARG A 149 -3.63 20.00 5.81
C ARG A 149 -2.48 20.84 6.35
N GLU A 150 -1.24 20.38 6.17
CA GLU A 150 -0.03 21.08 6.59
C GLU A 150 0.63 21.91 5.46
N ASN A 151 -0.09 22.22 4.36
CA ASN A 151 0.40 23.06 3.24
C ASN A 151 1.75 22.59 2.64
N CYS A 152 2.02 21.29 2.74
CA CYS A 152 3.19 20.62 2.18
C CYS A 152 2.95 20.19 0.73
N VAL A 153 1.70 19.90 0.37
CA VAL A 153 1.21 19.59 -0.98
C VAL A 153 0.00 20.48 -1.25
N ASP A 154 -0.04 21.07 -2.45
CA ASP A 154 -1.21 21.79 -2.95
C ASP A 154 -1.81 21.01 -4.13
N LEU A 155 -3.14 20.85 -4.11
CA LEU A 155 -3.89 20.13 -5.14
C LEU A 155 -4.65 21.07 -6.08
N SER A 156 -4.52 22.39 -5.92
CA SER A 156 -5.21 23.40 -6.75
C SER A 156 -5.01 23.22 -8.26
N GLU A 157 -3.82 22.76 -8.68
CA GLU A 157 -3.45 22.45 -10.07
C GLU A 157 -3.80 21.02 -10.52
N THR A 158 -4.40 20.19 -9.66
CA THR A 158 -4.75 18.80 -9.99
C THR A 158 -5.98 18.76 -10.90
N ARG A 159 -5.72 18.62 -12.21
CA ARG A 159 -6.72 18.56 -13.29
C ARG A 159 -7.23 17.15 -13.58
N TRP A 160 -6.52 16.12 -13.11
CA TRP A 160 -6.95 14.72 -13.22
C TRP A 160 -6.97 14.05 -11.86
N LEU A 161 -8.10 13.46 -11.48
CA LEU A 161 -8.27 12.70 -10.24
C LEU A 161 -8.69 11.26 -10.57
N VAL A 162 -7.92 10.29 -10.09
CA VAL A 162 -8.26 8.86 -10.19
C VAL A 162 -8.48 8.28 -8.80
N LEU A 163 -9.52 7.47 -8.66
CA LEU A 163 -9.75 6.61 -7.50
C LEU A 163 -9.69 5.16 -7.99
N ASP A 164 -8.67 4.38 -7.62
CA ASP A 164 -8.63 2.93 -7.93
C ASP A 164 -8.91 2.10 -6.68
N GLU A 165 -9.60 0.97 -6.87
CA GLU A 165 -10.19 0.13 -5.84
C GLU A 165 -11.00 0.96 -4.81
N ALA A 166 -11.95 1.77 -5.32
CA ALA A 166 -12.77 2.68 -4.52
C ALA A 166 -13.59 1.98 -3.42
N ASP A 167 -14.11 0.79 -3.71
CA ASP A 167 -14.72 -0.12 -2.73
C ASP A 167 -13.77 -0.50 -1.58
N ARG A 168 -12.48 -0.66 -1.84
CA ARG A 168 -11.48 -0.87 -0.76
C ARG A 168 -11.21 0.39 0.04
N MET A 169 -11.29 1.57 -0.57
CA MET A 169 -11.24 2.82 0.18
C MET A 169 -12.47 3.01 1.09
N LEU A 170 -13.63 2.42 0.75
CA LEU A 170 -14.76 2.30 1.66
C LEU A 170 -14.48 1.30 2.80
N ASP A 171 -14.05 0.07 2.49
CA ASP A 171 -13.70 -0.96 3.49
C ASP A 171 -12.72 -0.44 4.57
N MET A 172 -11.84 0.48 4.18
CA MET A 172 -10.80 1.07 5.04
C MET A 172 -11.20 2.41 5.68
N GLY A 173 -12.44 2.87 5.49
CA GLY A 173 -12.97 4.10 6.09
C GLY A 173 -12.48 5.41 5.46
N PHE A 174 -11.78 5.38 4.34
CA PHE A 174 -11.15 6.55 3.71
C PHE A 174 -12.12 7.47 2.94
N ILE A 175 -13.41 7.17 2.87
CA ILE A 175 -14.40 7.97 2.11
C ILE A 175 -14.38 9.46 2.48
N ASN A 176 -14.23 9.78 3.76
CA ASN A 176 -14.20 11.17 4.23
C ASN A 176 -12.89 11.88 3.82
N ASP A 177 -11.76 11.17 3.83
CA ASP A 177 -10.48 11.68 3.33
C ASP A 177 -10.54 11.90 1.82
N VAL A 178 -11.04 10.92 1.06
CA VAL A 178 -11.24 10.99 -0.39
C VAL A 178 -12.09 12.21 -0.77
N LYS A 179 -13.24 12.42 -0.11
CA LYS A 179 -14.10 13.59 -0.35
C LYS A 179 -13.40 14.92 -0.02
N ARG A 180 -12.61 14.98 1.07
CA ARG A 180 -11.83 16.17 1.45
C ARG A 180 -10.71 16.47 0.44
N ILE A 181 -9.98 15.45 0.02
CA ILE A 181 -8.92 15.52 -1.00
C ILE A 181 -9.52 16.02 -2.33
N ALA A 182 -10.61 15.40 -2.79
CA ALA A 182 -11.29 15.80 -4.03
C ALA A 182 -11.78 17.26 -3.98
N LYS A 183 -12.23 17.76 -2.81
CA LYS A 183 -12.58 19.19 -2.65
C LYS A 183 -11.39 20.15 -2.81
N GLY A 184 -10.16 19.69 -2.54
CA GLY A 184 -8.94 20.47 -2.71
C GLY A 184 -8.36 20.46 -4.14
N THR A 185 -8.88 19.61 -5.03
CA THR A 185 -8.44 19.53 -6.44
C THR A 185 -9.04 20.65 -7.32
N HIS A 186 -8.56 20.78 -8.56
CA HIS A 186 -9.05 21.80 -9.49
C HIS A 186 -10.57 21.72 -9.75
N LYS A 187 -11.26 22.87 -9.82
CA LYS A 187 -12.73 22.94 -9.97
C LYS A 187 -13.24 22.27 -11.26
N ASN A 188 -12.44 22.31 -12.32
CA ASN A 188 -12.74 21.70 -13.62
C ASN A 188 -11.81 20.50 -13.87
N ARG A 189 -11.56 19.67 -12.86
CA ARG A 189 -10.87 18.40 -13.04
C ARG A 189 -11.73 17.43 -13.85
N GLN A 190 -11.07 16.52 -14.54
CA GLN A 190 -11.62 15.24 -14.98
C GLN A 190 -11.42 14.20 -13.87
N THR A 191 -12.41 13.35 -13.63
CA THR A 191 -12.40 12.33 -12.57
C THR A 191 -12.67 10.94 -13.14
N ALA A 192 -11.86 9.96 -12.76
CA ALA A 192 -12.08 8.55 -13.08
C ALA A 192 -12.15 7.72 -11.80
N LEU A 193 -13.26 6.99 -11.60
CA LEU A 193 -13.47 6.12 -10.44
C LEU A 193 -13.53 4.67 -10.91
N PHE A 194 -12.67 3.84 -10.33
CA PHE A 194 -12.59 2.42 -10.59
C PHE A 194 -12.89 1.60 -9.33
N SER A 195 -13.74 0.58 -9.48
CA SER A 195 -14.18 -0.28 -8.38
C SER A 195 -14.35 -1.71 -8.88
N ALA A 196 -14.18 -2.71 -8.00
CA ALA A 196 -14.54 -4.10 -8.34
C ALA A 196 -16.03 -4.38 -8.05
N THR A 197 -16.59 -3.67 -7.07
CA THR A 197 -17.99 -3.78 -6.63
C THR A 197 -18.67 -2.41 -6.53
N MET A 198 -20.00 -2.40 -6.52
CA MET A 198 -20.81 -1.17 -6.45
C MET A 198 -21.87 -1.22 -5.32
N PRO A 199 -21.47 -1.20 -4.04
CA PRO A 199 -22.39 -0.96 -2.94
C PRO A 199 -22.94 0.48 -2.99
N LYS A 200 -24.04 0.74 -2.28
CA LYS A 200 -24.78 2.03 -2.31
C LYS A 200 -23.88 3.22 -1.96
N GLU A 201 -22.93 3.02 -1.06
CA GLU A 201 -21.98 4.02 -0.59
C GLU A 201 -20.96 4.42 -1.68
N ILE A 202 -20.54 3.47 -2.53
CA ILE A 202 -19.68 3.77 -3.70
C ILE A 202 -20.50 4.40 -4.82
N ALA A 203 -21.76 4.00 -5.01
CA ALA A 203 -22.66 4.69 -5.95
C ALA A 203 -22.87 6.16 -5.54
N ALA A 204 -23.12 6.42 -4.25
CA ALA A 204 -23.23 7.78 -3.71
C ALA A 204 -21.89 8.55 -3.78
N LEU A 205 -20.75 7.88 -3.59
CA LEU A 205 -19.43 8.49 -3.79
C LEU A 205 -19.24 8.92 -5.26
N ALA A 206 -19.51 8.03 -6.20
CA ALA A 206 -19.41 8.27 -7.64
C ALA A 206 -20.29 9.47 -8.04
N GLN A 207 -21.56 9.47 -7.64
CA GLN A 207 -22.49 10.58 -7.89
C GLN A 207 -22.03 11.91 -7.28
N SER A 208 -21.29 11.89 -6.16
CA SER A 208 -20.75 13.10 -5.53
C SER A 208 -19.43 13.63 -6.13
N LEU A 209 -18.74 12.83 -6.95
CA LEU A 209 -17.40 13.16 -7.46
C LEU A 209 -17.31 13.29 -8.98
N LEU A 210 -18.17 12.58 -9.72
CA LEU A 210 -18.17 12.48 -11.18
C LEU A 210 -19.20 13.43 -11.81
N ARG A 211 -18.98 13.83 -13.07
CA ARG A 211 -19.91 14.64 -13.89
C ARG A 211 -20.21 13.92 -15.20
N ASP A 212 -21.47 13.54 -15.40
CA ASP A 212 -21.94 12.76 -16.56
C ASP A 212 -20.94 11.67 -17.01
N PRO A 213 -20.58 10.73 -16.12
CA PRO A 213 -19.51 9.79 -16.39
C PRO A 213 -19.92 8.73 -17.41
N VAL A 214 -19.00 8.36 -18.30
CA VAL A 214 -19.15 7.14 -19.09
C VAL A 214 -19.00 5.95 -18.14
N ARG A 215 -20.07 5.17 -18.00
CA ARG A 215 -20.05 3.90 -17.24
C ARG A 215 -19.49 2.80 -18.13
N VAL A 216 -18.37 2.23 -17.72
CA VAL A 216 -17.71 1.11 -18.38
C VAL A 216 -17.77 -0.08 -17.44
N GLU A 217 -18.48 -1.13 -17.84
CA GLU A 217 -18.70 -2.32 -17.01
C GLU A 217 -18.19 -3.55 -17.74
N VAL A 218 -17.09 -4.12 -17.24
CA VAL A 218 -16.43 -5.27 -17.84
C VAL A 218 -16.72 -6.49 -16.98
N ALA A 219 -17.44 -7.44 -17.57
CA ALA A 219 -17.68 -8.74 -16.97
C ALA A 219 -16.34 -9.38 -16.56
N PRO A 220 -16.29 -10.15 -15.44
CA PRO A 220 -15.07 -10.82 -15.01
C PRO A 220 -14.48 -11.68 -16.15
N GLN A 221 -13.27 -11.35 -16.60
CA GLN A 221 -12.51 -12.21 -17.51
C GLN A 221 -12.16 -13.49 -16.73
N GLY A 222 -12.86 -14.59 -17.04
CA GLY A 222 -12.74 -15.85 -16.29
C GLY A 222 -13.96 -16.20 -15.43
N THR A 223 -15.18 -16.05 -15.94
CA THR A 223 -16.31 -16.90 -15.51
C THR A 223 -16.24 -18.33 -16.07
N THR A 224 -15.28 -18.63 -16.94
CA THR A 224 -14.48 -19.85 -16.75
C THR A 224 -13.60 -19.63 -15.52
N ALA A 225 -14.18 -19.85 -14.34
CA ALA A 225 -13.36 -20.07 -13.16
C ALA A 225 -12.50 -21.29 -13.46
N ALA A 226 -11.19 -21.12 -13.60
CA ALA A 226 -10.27 -22.25 -13.47
C ALA A 226 -10.56 -22.82 -12.08
N GLU A 227 -11.13 -24.03 -12.01
CA GLU A 227 -11.78 -24.53 -10.79
C GLU A 227 -10.83 -24.44 -9.61
N ILE A 228 -11.07 -23.46 -8.72
CA ILE A 228 -10.26 -23.31 -7.52
C ILE A 228 -10.67 -24.45 -6.61
N THR A 229 -9.88 -25.52 -6.62
CA THR A 229 -10.10 -26.72 -5.82
C THR A 229 -10.08 -26.30 -4.35
N GLN A 230 -11.24 -26.29 -3.71
CA GLN A 230 -11.44 -25.83 -2.34
C GLN A 230 -11.60 -27.02 -1.41
N VAL A 231 -10.72 -27.12 -0.42
CA VAL A 231 -10.79 -28.13 0.63
C VAL A 231 -10.76 -27.47 2.02
N VAL A 232 -11.57 -27.99 2.92
CA VAL A 232 -11.58 -27.62 4.34
C VAL A 232 -11.06 -28.81 5.13
N HIS A 233 -10.01 -28.58 5.92
CA HIS A 233 -9.50 -29.56 6.88
C HIS A 233 -9.96 -29.18 8.29
N PRO A 234 -10.79 -30.01 8.94
CA PRO A 234 -11.05 -29.90 10.37
C PRO A 234 -9.74 -30.10 11.14
N VAL A 235 -9.38 -29.14 12.00
CA VAL A 235 -8.16 -29.22 12.81
C VAL A 235 -8.29 -28.31 14.04
N PRO A 236 -8.04 -28.80 15.26
CA PRO A 236 -8.00 -27.95 16.46
C PRO A 236 -6.97 -26.83 16.30
N THR A 237 -7.26 -25.63 16.82
CA THR A 237 -6.41 -24.43 16.68
C THR A 237 -4.95 -24.66 17.10
N LYS A 238 -4.72 -25.50 18.12
CA LYS A 238 -3.38 -25.88 18.60
C LYS A 238 -2.58 -26.70 17.56
N GLU A 239 -3.26 -27.45 16.70
CA GLU A 239 -2.65 -28.34 15.70
C GLU A 239 -2.50 -27.72 14.32
N LYS A 240 -3.19 -26.59 14.04
CA LYS A 240 -3.07 -25.85 12.78
C LYS A 240 -1.62 -25.59 12.36
N ARG A 241 -0.72 -25.33 13.33
CA ARG A 241 0.74 -25.19 13.09
C ARG A 241 1.36 -26.43 12.45
N ARG A 242 1.11 -27.61 13.03
CA ARG A 242 1.66 -28.90 12.59
C ARG A 242 1.14 -29.26 11.20
N LEU A 243 -0.16 -29.07 10.98
CA LEU A 243 -0.79 -29.33 9.70
C LEU A 243 -0.29 -28.38 8.60
N LEU A 244 -0.18 -27.07 8.88
CA LEU A 244 0.37 -26.10 7.93
C LEU A 244 1.79 -26.47 7.49
N SER A 245 2.67 -26.79 8.44
CA SER A 245 4.06 -27.18 8.19
C SER A 245 4.15 -28.42 7.29
N GLY A 246 3.36 -29.46 7.61
CA GLY A 246 3.34 -30.70 6.83
C GLY A 246 2.67 -30.60 5.45
N LEU A 247 1.70 -29.68 5.28
CA LEU A 247 1.18 -29.34 3.94
C LEU A 247 2.25 -28.64 3.10
N LEU A 248 2.94 -27.64 3.69
CA LEU A 248 4.00 -26.90 3.02
C LEU A 248 5.23 -27.75 2.70
N GLY A 249 5.41 -28.91 3.33
CA GLY A 249 6.40 -29.91 2.92
C GLY A 249 6.23 -30.42 1.48
N ASP A 250 5.00 -30.38 0.92
CA ASP A 250 4.76 -30.76 -0.48
C ASP A 250 5.38 -29.74 -1.45
N LYS A 251 6.38 -30.18 -2.22
CA LYS A 251 7.06 -29.38 -3.25
C LYS A 251 6.14 -29.00 -4.43
N GLY A 252 4.98 -29.63 -4.57
CA GLY A 252 3.92 -29.21 -5.49
C GLY A 252 3.35 -27.82 -5.18
N MET A 253 3.37 -27.40 -3.91
CA MET A 253 2.96 -26.05 -3.50
C MET A 253 4.05 -25.01 -3.80
N LYS A 254 4.23 -24.64 -5.08
CA LYS A 254 5.34 -23.80 -5.58
C LYS A 254 5.33 -22.35 -5.09
N SER A 255 4.16 -21.75 -4.92
CA SER A 255 3.96 -20.39 -4.40
C SER A 255 2.69 -20.35 -3.55
N VAL A 256 2.83 -19.98 -2.28
CA VAL A 256 1.77 -20.12 -1.28
C VAL A 256 1.55 -18.82 -0.51
N ILE A 257 0.31 -18.33 -0.49
CA ILE A 257 -0.11 -17.26 0.42
C ILE A 257 -0.91 -17.83 1.59
N VAL A 258 -0.50 -17.51 2.82
CA VAL A 258 -1.11 -18.01 4.07
C VAL A 258 -1.82 -16.85 4.77
N PHE A 259 -3.14 -16.92 4.87
CA PHE A 259 -3.97 -15.88 5.49
C PHE A 259 -4.20 -16.13 6.98
N THR A 260 -3.89 -15.13 7.80
CA THR A 260 -4.09 -15.13 9.26
C THR A 260 -4.94 -13.93 9.67
N ARG A 261 -5.69 -14.07 10.77
CA ARG A 261 -6.60 -13.04 11.28
C ARG A 261 -5.88 -11.81 11.82
N THR A 262 -4.73 -11.99 12.46
CA THR A 262 -4.02 -10.91 13.15
C THR A 262 -2.54 -10.82 12.78
N LYS A 263 -2.00 -9.61 12.84
CA LYS A 263 -0.57 -9.33 12.62
C LYS A 263 0.35 -10.13 13.56
N HIS A 264 -0.07 -10.34 14.80
CA HIS A 264 0.68 -11.13 15.78
C HIS A 264 0.61 -12.64 15.48
N GLY A 265 -0.53 -13.11 14.94
CA GLY A 265 -0.67 -14.46 14.38
C GLY A 265 0.22 -14.68 13.17
N ALA A 266 0.28 -13.73 12.24
CA ALA A 266 1.20 -13.77 11.10
C ALA A 266 2.67 -13.91 11.55
N ASP A 267 3.13 -13.04 12.48
CA ASP A 267 4.46 -13.11 13.07
C ASP A 267 4.73 -14.41 13.84
N ALA A 268 3.70 -15.07 14.39
CA ALA A 268 3.84 -16.37 15.02
C ALA A 268 3.99 -17.50 14.00
N VAL A 269 3.15 -17.53 12.97
CA VAL A 269 3.23 -18.53 11.88
C VAL A 269 4.58 -18.46 11.17
N VAL A 270 5.10 -17.26 10.88
CA VAL A 270 6.45 -17.07 10.32
C VAL A 270 7.52 -17.72 11.20
N ARG A 271 7.61 -17.35 12.48
CA ARG A 271 8.61 -17.89 13.42
C ARG A 271 8.55 -19.41 13.60
N HIS A 272 7.39 -20.02 13.34
CA HIS A 272 7.24 -21.47 13.38
C HIS A 272 7.73 -22.12 12.09
N LEU A 273 7.35 -21.58 10.93
CA LEU A 273 7.80 -22.07 9.64
C LEU A 273 9.31 -21.86 9.40
N GLU A 274 9.90 -20.77 9.90
CA GLU A 274 11.36 -20.55 9.87
C GLU A 274 12.11 -21.64 10.65
N ARG A 275 11.61 -22.05 11.83
CA ARG A 275 12.17 -23.17 12.62
C ARG A 275 12.01 -24.51 11.91
N ASP A 276 10.89 -24.70 11.24
CA ASP A 276 10.62 -25.87 10.42
C ASP A 276 11.37 -25.78 9.05
N GLY A 277 12.32 -24.84 8.89
CA GLY A 277 13.27 -24.75 7.78
C GLY A 277 12.75 -24.09 6.49
N PHE A 278 11.56 -23.47 6.51
CA PHE A 278 10.97 -22.83 5.34
C PHE A 278 11.45 -21.39 5.11
N ASP A 279 11.60 -21.02 3.84
CA ASP A 279 11.79 -19.62 3.41
C ASP A 279 10.45 -18.90 3.33
N VAL A 280 10.19 -18.05 4.32
CA VAL A 280 8.89 -17.45 4.60
C VAL A 280 9.02 -16.00 5.08
N ALA A 281 8.06 -15.14 4.75
CA ALA A 281 7.98 -13.78 5.29
C ALA A 281 6.54 -13.36 5.57
N ALA A 282 6.36 -12.38 6.47
CA ALA A 282 5.06 -11.80 6.79
C ALA A 282 4.82 -10.43 6.13
N ILE A 283 3.60 -10.19 5.65
CA ILE A 283 3.11 -8.88 5.22
C ILE A 283 1.86 -8.45 6.02
N HIS A 284 2.03 -7.42 6.85
CA HIS A 284 0.97 -6.80 7.65
C HIS A 284 1.31 -5.35 8.00
N GLY A 285 0.33 -4.58 8.49
CA GLY A 285 0.47 -3.14 8.74
C GLY A 285 1.60 -2.73 9.71
N ASN A 286 2.01 -3.62 10.63
CA ASN A 286 3.16 -3.40 11.52
C ASN A 286 4.55 -3.56 10.85
N LYS A 287 4.66 -4.14 9.65
CA LYS A 287 5.96 -4.25 8.95
C LYS A 287 6.35 -2.90 8.32
N SER A 288 7.64 -2.58 8.31
CA SER A 288 8.16 -1.40 7.59
C SER A 288 7.96 -1.56 6.07
N GLN A 289 7.83 -0.45 5.34
CA GLN A 289 7.54 -0.52 3.90
C GLN A 289 8.62 -1.29 3.13
N ASN A 290 9.90 -1.10 3.48
CA ASN A 290 11.02 -1.80 2.87
C ASN A 290 10.96 -3.32 3.12
N ALA A 291 10.50 -3.75 4.30
CA ALA A 291 10.30 -5.17 4.60
C ALA A 291 9.13 -5.75 3.80
N ARG A 292 8.02 -5.02 3.67
CA ARG A 292 6.86 -5.42 2.84
C ARG A 292 7.25 -5.54 1.37
N GLN A 293 7.98 -4.55 0.84
CA GLN A 293 8.47 -4.58 -0.55
C GLN A 293 9.44 -5.75 -0.79
N ARG A 294 10.38 -6.01 0.12
CA ARG A 294 11.30 -7.15 -0.01
C ARG A 294 10.56 -8.48 -0.03
N ALA A 295 9.58 -8.66 0.87
CA ALA A 295 8.74 -9.86 0.91
C ALA A 295 7.92 -10.03 -0.39
N LEU A 296 7.34 -8.95 -0.93
CA LEU A 296 6.60 -8.99 -2.19
C LEU A 296 7.48 -9.27 -3.40
N ASN A 297 8.66 -8.65 -3.47
CA ASN A 297 9.62 -8.89 -4.55
C ASN A 297 10.08 -10.35 -4.53
N GLY A 298 10.53 -10.86 -3.38
CA GLY A 298 10.95 -12.26 -3.24
C GLY A 298 9.83 -13.26 -3.53
N PHE A 299 8.58 -12.92 -3.19
CA PHE A 299 7.43 -13.76 -3.52
C PHE A 299 7.04 -13.71 -5.01
N ARG A 300 7.36 -12.60 -5.70
CA ARG A 300 7.13 -12.41 -7.14
C ARG A 300 8.22 -13.06 -8.00
N ASP A 301 9.47 -13.03 -7.55
CA ASP A 301 10.60 -13.66 -8.25
C ASP A 301 10.82 -15.15 -7.90
N GLY A 302 10.13 -15.64 -6.86
CA GLY A 302 10.16 -17.04 -6.44
C GLY A 302 11.27 -17.39 -5.44
N THR A 303 12.12 -16.43 -5.05
CA THR A 303 13.10 -16.63 -3.96
C THR A 303 12.43 -16.82 -2.60
N LEU A 304 11.21 -16.31 -2.42
CA LEU A 304 10.37 -16.56 -1.27
C LEU A 304 9.18 -17.45 -1.67
N ARG A 305 9.13 -18.66 -1.13
CA ARG A 305 8.07 -19.63 -1.46
C ARG A 305 6.74 -19.35 -0.76
N ILE A 306 6.79 -18.80 0.47
CA ILE A 306 5.62 -18.66 1.36
C ILE A 306 5.49 -17.21 1.84
N LEU A 307 4.32 -16.62 1.65
CA LEU A 307 3.97 -15.28 2.13
C LEU A 307 2.82 -15.35 3.13
N VAL A 308 3.07 -15.01 4.40
CA VAL A 308 2.03 -14.97 5.45
C VAL A 308 1.42 -13.57 5.50
N ALA A 309 0.10 -13.44 5.37
CA ALA A 309 -0.56 -12.16 5.22
C ALA A 309 -1.79 -11.99 6.13
N THR A 310 -2.05 -10.74 6.51
CA THR A 310 -3.35 -10.29 7.03
C THR A 310 -4.17 -9.69 5.89
N ASP A 311 -5.50 -9.81 5.92
CA ASP A 311 -6.40 -9.37 4.84
C ASP A 311 -6.14 -7.95 4.33
N ILE A 312 -6.06 -6.97 5.24
CA ILE A 312 -5.80 -5.56 4.92
C ILE A 312 -4.49 -5.38 4.12
N ALA A 313 -3.49 -6.21 4.41
CA ALA A 313 -2.16 -6.11 3.80
C ALA A 313 -1.99 -6.95 2.53
N ALA A 314 -2.95 -7.83 2.23
CA ALA A 314 -3.04 -8.63 1.01
C ALA A 314 -3.96 -8.02 -0.06
N ARG A 315 -4.87 -7.12 0.32
CA ARG A 315 -5.68 -6.33 -0.62
C ARG A 315 -4.74 -5.51 -1.52
N GLY A 316 -5.01 -5.52 -2.82
CA GLY A 316 -4.12 -4.95 -3.84
C GLY A 316 -2.84 -5.73 -4.14
N ILE A 317 -2.52 -6.87 -3.50
CA ILE A 317 -1.40 -7.71 -3.98
C ILE A 317 -1.76 -8.30 -5.34
N ASP A 318 -1.11 -7.79 -6.40
CA ASP A 318 -1.03 -8.44 -7.69
C ASP A 318 0.32 -9.14 -7.84
N VAL A 319 0.32 -10.46 -7.61
CA VAL A 319 1.43 -11.37 -7.85
C VAL A 319 0.88 -12.52 -8.70
N PRO A 320 1.36 -12.71 -9.93
CA PRO A 320 0.95 -13.83 -10.77
C PRO A 320 1.53 -15.14 -10.23
N GLY A 321 0.93 -16.28 -10.62
CA GLY A 321 1.50 -17.60 -10.33
C GLY A 321 1.34 -18.13 -8.89
N ILE A 322 0.51 -17.50 -8.05
CA ILE A 322 0.15 -18.06 -6.74
C ILE A 322 -0.57 -19.39 -6.96
N SER A 323 0.10 -20.49 -6.61
CA SER A 323 -0.43 -21.85 -6.80
C SER A 323 -1.47 -22.25 -5.74
N HIS A 324 -1.29 -21.77 -4.50
CA HIS A 324 -2.08 -22.19 -3.35
C HIS A 324 -2.42 -21.02 -2.42
N VAL A 325 -3.65 -21.01 -1.92
CA VAL A 325 -4.13 -20.10 -0.86
C VAL A 325 -4.48 -20.91 0.37
N VAL A 326 -3.78 -20.70 1.48
CA VAL A 326 -4.09 -21.34 2.77
C VAL A 326 -4.79 -20.35 3.69
N ASN A 327 -6.06 -20.59 4.01
CA ASN A 327 -6.75 -19.90 5.10
C ASN A 327 -6.36 -20.57 6.41
N TYR A 328 -5.37 -20.03 7.13
CA TYR A 328 -4.97 -20.54 8.44
C TYR A 328 -6.03 -20.20 9.51
N ASP A 329 -6.57 -18.99 9.42
CA ASP A 329 -7.77 -18.56 10.14
C ASP A 329 -8.90 -18.35 9.12
N LEU A 330 -10.15 -18.73 9.44
CA LEU A 330 -11.30 -18.25 8.66
C LEU A 330 -11.45 -16.72 8.84
N PRO A 331 -11.82 -15.99 7.77
CA PRO A 331 -12.05 -14.54 7.86
C PRO A 331 -13.27 -14.25 8.75
N ASP A 332 -13.29 -13.06 9.32
CA ASP A 332 -14.39 -12.62 10.17
C ASP A 332 -15.59 -12.11 9.32
N GLU A 333 -15.33 -11.44 8.18
CA GLU A 333 -16.36 -11.19 7.14
C GLU A 333 -16.32 -12.27 6.04
N PRO A 334 -17.46 -12.90 5.68
CA PRO A 334 -17.48 -13.99 4.70
C PRO A 334 -17.12 -13.54 3.27
N GLU A 335 -17.40 -12.29 2.89
CA GLU A 335 -17.02 -11.71 1.59
C GLU A 335 -15.49 -11.66 1.42
N THR A 336 -14.74 -11.53 2.53
CA THR A 336 -13.28 -11.57 2.50
C THR A 336 -12.76 -12.93 2.02
N TYR A 337 -13.48 -14.04 2.24
CA TYR A 337 -13.08 -15.38 1.75
C TYR A 337 -12.88 -15.41 0.23
N VAL A 338 -13.83 -14.88 -0.53
CA VAL A 338 -13.78 -14.81 -2.00
C VAL A 338 -12.54 -14.03 -2.47
N HIS A 339 -12.22 -12.93 -1.76
CA HIS A 339 -11.06 -12.08 -2.06
C HIS A 339 -9.70 -12.73 -1.74
N ARG A 340 -9.67 -13.69 -0.82
CA ARG A 340 -8.50 -14.52 -0.50
C ARG A 340 -8.29 -15.60 -1.54
N ILE A 341 -9.32 -16.39 -1.86
CA ILE A 341 -9.18 -17.50 -2.82
C ILE A 341 -8.87 -16.98 -4.23
N GLY A 342 -9.44 -15.83 -4.62
CA GLY A 342 -9.11 -15.10 -5.87
C GLY A 342 -7.68 -14.51 -5.94
N ARG A 343 -6.77 -14.90 -5.04
CA ARG A 343 -5.32 -14.71 -5.22
C ARG A 343 -4.70 -15.82 -6.08
N THR A 344 -5.24 -17.04 -6.06
CA THR A 344 -4.90 -18.11 -7.00
C THR A 344 -5.92 -18.15 -8.16
N GLY A 345 -5.77 -19.09 -9.11
CA GLY A 345 -6.72 -19.29 -10.21
C GLY A 345 -6.71 -18.20 -11.31
N ARG A 346 -5.66 -17.36 -11.36
CA ARG A 346 -5.61 -16.18 -12.25
C ARG A 346 -5.14 -16.54 -13.66
N ASN A 347 -5.61 -15.78 -14.65
CA ASN A 347 -5.22 -15.89 -16.07
C ASN A 347 -5.37 -17.31 -16.66
N GLY A 348 -6.40 -18.05 -16.24
CA GLY A 348 -6.67 -19.42 -16.71
C GLY A 348 -5.79 -20.51 -16.08
N ALA A 349 -4.86 -20.17 -15.19
CA ALA A 349 -4.10 -21.17 -14.43
C ALA A 349 -4.99 -21.85 -13.37
N SER A 350 -4.79 -23.14 -13.15
CA SER A 350 -5.41 -23.86 -12.03
C SER A 350 -4.91 -23.33 -10.67
N GLY A 351 -5.74 -23.44 -9.64
CA GLY A 351 -5.42 -22.99 -8.30
C GLY A 351 -6.08 -23.87 -7.24
N ALA A 352 -5.51 -23.90 -6.04
CA ALA A 352 -6.09 -24.61 -4.91
C ALA A 352 -6.23 -23.69 -3.69
N SER A 353 -7.30 -23.87 -2.93
CA SER A 353 -7.46 -23.25 -1.61
C SER A 353 -7.69 -24.30 -0.54
N ILE A 354 -6.87 -24.21 0.52
CA ILE A 354 -6.93 -25.06 1.70
C ILE A 354 -7.39 -24.19 2.87
N THR A 355 -8.39 -24.63 3.63
CA THR A 355 -8.88 -23.92 4.80
C THR A 355 -8.67 -24.76 6.05
N LEU A 356 -7.94 -24.23 7.03
CA LEU A 356 -7.75 -24.86 8.34
C LEU A 356 -8.85 -24.38 9.27
N TYR A 357 -9.74 -25.29 9.66
CA TYR A 357 -11.01 -24.98 10.30
C TYR A 357 -11.10 -25.62 11.69
N ASP A 358 -11.25 -24.82 12.73
CA ASP A 358 -11.51 -25.35 14.07
C ASP A 358 -13.02 -25.54 14.27
N ALA A 359 -13.48 -26.78 14.16
CA ALA A 359 -14.89 -27.13 14.22
C ALA A 359 -15.58 -26.78 15.55
N ALA A 360 -14.83 -26.63 16.65
CA ALA A 360 -15.40 -26.26 17.94
C ALA A 360 -15.63 -24.74 18.09
N THR A 361 -15.03 -23.92 17.22
CA THR A 361 -15.02 -22.45 17.41
C THR A 361 -15.33 -21.63 16.15
N GLU A 362 -15.23 -22.19 14.94
CA GLU A 362 -15.37 -21.44 13.68
C GLU A 362 -16.59 -21.87 12.82
N ASP A 363 -17.45 -22.78 13.28
CA ASP A 363 -18.60 -23.31 12.50
C ASP A 363 -19.54 -22.23 11.97
N SER A 364 -19.85 -21.22 12.81
CA SER A 364 -20.68 -20.09 12.40
C SER A 364 -20.07 -19.27 11.24
N LYS A 365 -18.74 -19.18 11.19
CA LYS A 365 -17.99 -18.50 10.11
C LYS A 365 -17.97 -19.35 8.84
N LEU A 366 -17.78 -20.66 8.96
CA LEU A 366 -17.82 -21.57 7.82
C LEU A 366 -19.18 -21.51 7.13
N ARG A 367 -20.29 -21.63 7.88
CA ARG A 367 -21.66 -21.48 7.35
C ARG A 367 -21.93 -20.10 6.75
N ALA A 368 -21.31 -19.04 7.27
CA ALA A 368 -21.42 -17.70 6.70
C ALA A 368 -20.72 -17.60 5.34
N VAL A 369 -19.52 -18.20 5.21
CA VAL A 369 -18.80 -18.30 3.93
C VAL A 369 -19.61 -19.09 2.91
N GLU A 370 -20.10 -20.28 3.24
CA GLU A 370 -20.90 -21.13 2.34
C GLU A 370 -22.17 -20.42 1.81
N ARG A 371 -22.80 -19.58 2.65
CA ARG A 371 -23.96 -18.77 2.25
C ARG A 371 -23.60 -17.69 1.22
N VAL A 372 -22.44 -17.05 1.37
CA VAL A 372 -21.97 -16.00 0.45
C VAL A 372 -21.43 -16.58 -0.85
N THR A 373 -20.67 -17.69 -0.78
CA THR A 373 -20.20 -18.41 -1.98
C THR A 373 -21.31 -19.19 -2.69
N ARG A 374 -22.45 -19.42 -2.02
CA ARG A 374 -23.55 -20.29 -2.45
C ARG A 374 -23.10 -21.71 -2.79
N ASN A 375 -22.02 -22.16 -2.15
CA ASN A 375 -21.40 -23.45 -2.38
C ASN A 375 -21.05 -24.11 -1.05
N LYS A 376 -21.34 -25.41 -0.91
CA LYS A 376 -20.87 -26.19 0.24
C LYS A 376 -19.40 -26.53 0.05
N LEU A 377 -18.57 -26.21 1.04
CA LEU A 377 -17.14 -26.45 0.94
C LEU A 377 -16.84 -27.92 1.19
N THR A 378 -15.94 -28.50 0.41
CA THR A 378 -15.60 -29.93 0.55
C THR A 378 -14.74 -30.14 1.79
N ILE A 379 -15.34 -30.66 2.84
CA ILE A 379 -14.63 -31.06 4.06
C ILE A 379 -13.90 -32.39 3.79
N LYS A 380 -12.61 -32.45 4.11
CA LYS A 380 -11.81 -33.68 4.10
C LYS A 380 -10.97 -33.73 5.37
N GLU A 381 -10.83 -34.90 5.96
CA GLU A 381 -9.90 -35.10 7.08
C GLU A 381 -8.47 -34.66 6.71
N ALA A 382 -7.73 -34.20 7.71
CA ALA A 382 -6.34 -33.81 7.52
C ALA A 382 -5.50 -35.02 7.04
N PRO A 383 -4.52 -34.83 6.12
CA PRO A 383 -3.72 -35.94 5.63
C PRO A 383 -2.97 -36.66 6.76
N VAL A 384 -3.23 -37.95 6.94
CA VAL A 384 -2.60 -38.78 7.98
C VAL A 384 -1.08 -38.91 7.75
N LYS A 385 -0.66 -38.91 6.49
CA LYS A 385 0.74 -38.80 6.08
C LYS A 385 0.97 -37.40 5.51
N LEU A 386 1.71 -36.58 6.26
CA LEU A 386 2.18 -35.27 5.81
C LEU A 386 3.58 -35.41 5.21
N ALA A 387 3.91 -34.55 4.25
CA ALA A 387 5.29 -34.46 3.76
C ALA A 387 6.20 -33.97 4.90
N PRO A 388 7.44 -34.48 5.04
CA PRO A 388 8.36 -33.96 6.02
C PRO A 388 8.66 -32.49 5.71
N ALA A 389 8.67 -31.65 6.75
CA ALA A 389 9.21 -30.31 6.65
C ALA A 389 10.71 -30.37 6.26
N PRO A 390 11.27 -29.30 5.68
CA PRO A 390 12.72 -29.16 5.53
C PRO A 390 13.47 -29.39 6.84
N ALA A 391 14.78 -29.68 6.73
CA ALA A 391 15.64 -29.70 7.91
C ALA A 391 15.60 -28.31 8.60
N PRO A 392 15.46 -28.24 9.94
CA PRO A 392 15.49 -26.99 10.68
C PRO A 392 16.73 -26.15 10.36
N LYS A 393 16.54 -24.85 10.12
CA LYS A 393 17.63 -23.89 9.87
C LYS A 393 18.09 -23.23 11.18
N PHE A 394 18.65 -24.00 12.13
CA PHE A 394 19.18 -23.42 13.39
C PHE A 394 20.45 -24.10 13.90
N ASP A 395 21.40 -23.27 14.36
CA ASP A 395 22.53 -23.66 15.20
C ASP A 395 22.06 -23.96 16.64
N ASP A 396 22.59 -25.02 17.26
CA ASP A 396 22.23 -25.52 18.61
C ASP A 396 22.73 -24.65 19.78
N ALA A 397 22.47 -23.33 19.75
CA ALA A 397 23.07 -22.37 20.68
C ALA A 397 22.19 -21.98 21.89
N GLU A 398 20.86 -22.17 21.85
CA GLU A 398 19.93 -21.62 22.86
C GLU A 398 19.27 -22.63 23.82
N ASP A 399 19.62 -23.93 23.78
CA ASP A 399 19.08 -24.92 24.74
C ASP A 399 20.17 -25.71 25.49
N ARG A 400 21.07 -24.99 26.17
CA ARG A 400 21.85 -25.56 27.27
C ARG A 400 21.09 -25.33 28.59
N PRO A 401 20.76 -26.38 29.35
CA PRO A 401 20.12 -26.21 30.65
C PRO A 401 21.04 -25.44 31.58
N ARG A 402 20.51 -24.38 32.21
CA ARG A 402 21.24 -23.63 33.24
C ARG A 402 21.43 -24.52 34.47
N SER A 403 22.63 -25.11 34.59
CA SER A 403 22.97 -25.92 35.76
C SER A 403 22.98 -25.08 37.03
N ASP A 404 22.51 -25.68 38.13
CA ASP A 404 22.33 -25.02 39.42
C ASP A 404 23.59 -24.30 39.93
N ARG A 405 23.43 -23.03 40.30
CA ARG A 405 24.33 -22.34 41.23
C ARG A 405 23.56 -21.95 42.48
N LYS A 406 23.92 -22.59 43.60
CA LYS A 406 23.39 -22.31 44.94
C LYS A 406 23.61 -20.84 45.36
N PRO A 407 22.75 -20.28 46.22
CA PRO A 407 22.86 -18.89 46.66
C PRO A 407 24.00 -18.69 47.69
N GLY A 408 24.72 -17.57 47.56
CA GLY A 408 25.81 -17.18 48.47
C GLY A 408 25.80 -15.67 48.76
N SER A 409 25.44 -15.33 50.01
CA SER A 409 25.71 -14.10 50.78
C SER A 409 26.15 -12.78 50.11
N HIS A 410 25.32 -11.75 50.34
CA HIS A 410 25.63 -10.35 50.68
C HIS A 410 26.84 -9.61 50.08
N SER A 411 26.55 -8.50 49.38
CA SER A 411 27.18 -7.18 49.66
C SER A 411 26.29 -6.02 49.17
N VAL A 412 26.46 -4.84 49.77
CA VAL A 412 25.51 -3.69 49.71
C VAL A 412 25.76 -2.77 48.50
N PRO A 413 24.72 -2.25 47.82
CA PRO A 413 24.91 -1.25 46.76
C PRO A 413 25.05 0.18 47.31
N GLN A 414 26.25 0.75 47.24
CA GLN A 414 26.51 2.14 47.64
C GLN A 414 26.32 3.14 46.47
N LYS A 415 25.68 4.28 46.75
CA LYS A 415 25.42 5.38 45.80
C LYS A 415 26.72 5.92 45.16
N HIS A 416 26.75 6.01 43.83
CA HIS A 416 27.70 6.88 43.13
C HIS A 416 27.08 8.22 42.68
N ARG A 417 27.73 9.32 43.09
CA ARG A 417 27.45 10.69 42.65
C ARG A 417 28.22 10.99 41.36
N ARG A 418 27.73 11.97 40.59
CA ARG A 418 28.40 12.57 39.42
C ARG A 418 29.80 13.09 39.79
N PRO A 419 30.82 12.97 38.91
CA PRO A 419 31.99 13.84 38.94
C PRO A 419 31.78 15.08 38.06
N ALA A 420 32.45 16.18 38.42
CA ALA A 420 32.59 17.36 37.59
C ALA A 420 34.06 17.80 37.54
N ASN A 421 34.56 17.97 36.32
CA ASN A 421 35.57 18.92 35.86
C ASN A 421 36.75 19.33 36.79
N LYS A 422 38.00 19.05 36.40
CA LYS A 422 39.16 19.92 36.65
C LYS A 422 40.36 19.64 35.72
N MET A 423 40.49 20.49 34.71
CA MET A 423 41.68 21.26 34.31
C MET A 423 43.10 20.70 34.61
N ALA A 424 43.92 20.58 33.56
CA ALA A 424 45.38 20.62 33.63
C ALA A 424 45.94 21.54 32.52
N LYS A 425 46.95 22.34 32.86
CA LYS A 425 47.76 23.15 31.93
C LYS A 425 49.13 22.52 31.76
N SER A 426 49.63 22.45 30.54
CA SER A 426 51.01 22.84 30.20
C SER A 426 51.12 22.99 28.69
N GLY A 427 52.01 23.88 28.25
CA GLY A 427 52.31 24.12 26.85
C GLY A 427 53.57 24.94 26.74
N GLU A 428 54.37 24.68 25.71
CA GLU A 428 55.67 25.33 25.50
C GLU A 428 55.78 25.85 24.05
N HIS A 429 56.51 26.97 23.93
CA HIS A 429 57.06 27.71 22.78
C HIS A 429 57.14 27.03 21.39
N ARG A 430 57.20 27.70 20.21
CA ARG A 430 57.27 29.13 19.72
C ARG A 430 57.07 29.10 18.16
N SER A 431 57.06 30.14 17.32
CA SER A 431 57.04 31.63 17.41
C SER A 431 56.76 32.30 16.03
N GLY A 432 55.99 33.39 16.00
CA GLY A 432 56.17 34.53 15.05
C GLY A 432 55.42 34.49 13.70
N GLN A 433 55.13 35.61 13.03
CA GLN A 433 55.28 37.05 13.36
C GLN A 433 54.48 37.95 12.35
N GLY A 434 54.07 39.17 12.74
CA GLY A 434 53.48 40.22 11.86
C GLY A 434 51.99 40.53 12.17
N SER A 435 51.58 41.66 12.78
CA SER A 435 51.65 43.10 12.37
C SER A 435 50.71 43.40 11.18
N GLN A 436 49.79 44.40 11.18
CA GLN A 436 49.84 45.78 11.73
C GLN A 436 48.42 46.38 12.03
N GLY A 437 48.30 47.67 12.38
CA GLY A 437 47.10 48.39 12.89
C GLY A 437 45.81 48.48 12.01
N SER A 438 44.74 49.21 12.34
CA SER A 438 44.56 50.38 13.23
C SER A 438 43.08 50.60 13.69
N LYS A 439 42.86 51.44 14.72
CA LYS A 439 41.56 52.06 15.15
C LYS A 439 41.55 53.57 14.78
N PRO A 440 40.52 54.42 15.08
CA PRO A 440 39.17 54.23 15.68
C PRO A 440 38.04 54.46 14.62
N ALA A 441 36.75 54.75 14.87
CA ALA A 441 35.90 54.96 16.07
C ALA A 441 34.54 54.20 15.90
N GLY A 442 33.34 54.53 16.41
CA GLY A 442 32.75 55.62 17.22
C GLY A 442 31.19 55.51 17.17
N ALA A 443 30.47 56.20 18.07
CA ALA A 443 29.00 56.27 18.23
C ALA A 443 28.27 55.17 19.07
N GLU A 444 27.61 55.66 20.12
CA GLU A 444 26.74 54.98 21.10
C GLU A 444 25.31 54.74 20.52
N GLY A 445 24.37 54.01 21.14
CA GLY A 445 24.37 53.37 22.47
C GLY A 445 23.08 52.60 22.80
N ALA A 446 22.94 52.22 24.08
CA ALA A 446 21.79 51.71 24.85
C ALA A 446 20.60 51.03 24.09
N ALA A 447 20.27 49.73 24.22
CA ALA A 447 20.08 48.87 25.40
C ALA A 447 18.79 49.11 26.24
N LYS A 448 17.71 48.35 25.92
CA LYS A 448 16.84 47.52 26.80
C LYS A 448 16.25 48.11 28.10
N PRO A 449 14.96 47.79 28.45
CA PRO A 449 14.70 46.49 29.09
C PRO A 449 13.33 45.81 28.85
N LYS A 450 13.21 44.58 29.39
CA LYS A 450 12.00 43.72 29.46
C LYS A 450 11.10 44.10 30.66
N ARG A 451 9.79 43.79 30.61
CA ARG A 451 8.92 43.15 31.66
C ARG A 451 7.40 43.34 31.30
N PRO A 452 6.41 42.82 32.06
CA PRO A 452 6.02 41.40 32.09
C PRO A 452 4.49 41.17 31.91
N PHE A 453 4.05 39.91 32.02
CA PHE A 453 2.62 39.51 32.03
C PHE A 453 1.81 40.15 33.17
N HIS A 454 0.57 40.60 32.90
CA HIS A 454 -0.52 40.50 33.87
C HIS A 454 -1.92 40.29 33.26
N ARG A 455 -2.71 39.47 33.96
CA ARG A 455 -4.04 38.97 33.58
C ARG A 455 -5.06 39.61 34.51
N LYS A 456 -6.08 40.30 34.00
CA LYS A 456 -7.22 40.80 34.80
C LYS A 456 -8.55 40.16 34.37
N ARG A 457 -9.34 39.71 35.36
CA ARG A 457 -10.75 39.30 35.25
C ARG A 457 -11.64 40.46 35.73
N ARG A 458 -12.91 40.46 35.30
CA ARG A 458 -14.17 40.99 35.90
C ARG A 458 -14.96 41.90 34.92
N PRO A 459 -16.29 42.09 35.13
CA PRO A 459 -17.29 41.13 35.60
C PRO A 459 -18.68 41.24 34.90
N GLY A 460 -19.54 40.23 35.09
CA GLY A 460 -20.97 40.42 35.44
C GLY A 460 -22.02 40.82 34.38
N GLY A 461 -23.14 40.06 34.37
CA GLY A 461 -24.42 40.41 33.72
C GLY A 461 -24.73 39.62 32.43
N GLY A 462 -25.92 39.01 32.23
CA GLY A 462 -27.06 38.81 33.13
C GLY A 462 -28.39 38.65 32.36
N GLY A 463 -29.07 37.49 32.50
CA GLY A 463 -30.40 37.20 31.90
C GLY A 463 -30.38 36.73 30.43
N GLY A 464 -31.33 35.90 29.95
CA GLY A 464 -32.39 35.16 30.64
C GLY A 464 -33.64 34.91 29.77
N GLY A 465 -34.00 33.63 29.53
CA GLY A 465 -35.25 33.22 28.82
C GLY A 465 -35.25 33.39 27.29
N GLN A 466 -36.10 32.76 26.47
CA GLN A 466 -37.08 31.65 26.56
C GLN A 466 -37.02 30.90 25.19
N ARG A 467 -37.00 29.55 25.11
CA ARG A 467 -38.13 28.59 24.94
C ARG A 467 -39.16 28.87 23.81
N ALA A 468 -39.56 27.75 23.18
CA ALA A 468 -40.56 27.54 22.12
C ALA A 468 -40.15 27.95 20.69
N ALA A 469 -40.49 27.20 19.63
CA ALA A 469 -41.28 25.96 19.53
C ALA A 469 -40.54 24.87 18.73
#